data_AF-A0AAP5QDF5-F1
#
_entry.id   AF-A0AAP5QDF5-F1
#
_cell.length_a   1.000
_cell.length_b   1.000
_cell.length_c   1.000
_cell.angle_alpha   90.00
_cell.angle_beta   90.00
_cell.angle_gamma   90.00
#
_symmetry.space_group_name_H-M   'P 1'
#
loop_
_entity.id
_entity.type
_entity.pdbx_description
1 polymer ?
#
loop_
_entity_poly.entity_id
_entity_poly.type
_entity_poly.pdbx_seq_one_letter_code
_entity_poly.pdbx_strand_id
1 'polypeptide(L)'
;MATVHRDFDGVRIEGTQYSVWVHPLSDWREAGDATLSIGVDAKSPRWDGWARLTHDIPHDFAAGDVELVAASAGRGDELRCLRAPHADTPAYLPGFVLVLEAGMRAFLETELPRVERVTHLAATLRAAVEPHLNREPAEYAWTAVKPHERSALVAVASRAVLHGYVPAEAIAYAVLKHDGSWTFSEQGDDPQYAELGAALRRPEVLALLAEAATASGSNAV
;
A
#
# COMPACT_ATOMS: atom_id res chain seq x y z
N MET A 1 16.84 -3.31 -17.33
CA MET A 1 17.13 -3.65 -15.92
C MET A 1 16.02 -3.03 -15.11
N ALA A 2 15.30 -3.82 -14.32
CA ALA A 2 14.21 -3.28 -13.51
C ALA A 2 14.74 -2.57 -12.26
N THR A 3 14.04 -1.53 -11.81
CA THR A 3 14.31 -0.81 -10.56
C THR A 3 13.07 -0.73 -9.69
N VAL A 4 13.26 -0.69 -8.37
CA VAL A 4 12.17 -0.51 -7.40
C VAL A 4 12.29 0.85 -6.73
N HIS A 5 11.19 1.58 -6.71
CA HIS A 5 11.02 2.87 -6.05
C HIS A 5 9.97 2.70 -4.96
N ARG A 6 10.19 3.31 -3.79
CA ARG A 6 9.26 3.24 -2.65
C ARG A 6 8.69 4.63 -2.41
N ASP A 7 7.63 4.93 -3.13
CA ASP A 7 6.98 6.24 -3.18
C ASP A 7 5.47 6.09 -2.93
N PHE A 8 4.84 7.15 -2.39
CA PHE A 8 3.39 7.20 -2.10
C PHE A 8 2.88 5.98 -1.30
N ASP A 9 3.60 5.64 -0.24
CA ASP A 9 3.28 4.58 0.72
C ASP A 9 3.23 3.14 0.14
N GLY A 10 3.57 2.97 -1.14
CA GLY A 10 3.64 1.69 -1.84
C GLY A 10 4.98 1.50 -2.55
N VAL A 11 4.95 0.74 -3.64
CA VAL A 11 6.12 0.51 -4.50
C VAL A 11 5.78 0.74 -5.96
N ARG A 12 6.78 1.16 -6.72
CA ARG A 12 6.76 1.25 -8.17
C ARG A 12 7.94 0.49 -8.74
N ILE A 13 7.66 -0.52 -9.56
CA ILE A 13 8.65 -1.38 -10.19
C ILE A 13 8.72 -1.00 -11.66
N GLU A 14 9.80 -0.30 -12.04
CA GLU A 14 10.00 0.22 -13.39
C GLU A 14 10.89 -0.72 -14.21
N GLY A 15 10.37 -1.15 -15.35
CA GLY A 15 11.11 -1.73 -16.46
C GLY A 15 11.44 -0.69 -17.53
N THR A 16 11.78 -1.17 -18.71
CA THR A 16 12.13 -0.32 -19.87
C THR A 16 10.88 0.29 -20.51
N GLN A 17 9.82 -0.50 -20.62
CA GLN A 17 8.58 -0.17 -21.31
C GLN A 17 7.38 -0.17 -20.36
N TYR A 18 7.44 -0.90 -19.25
CA TYR A 18 6.34 -1.00 -18.30
C TYR A 18 6.77 -0.60 -16.89
N SER A 19 5.86 0.03 -16.16
CA SER A 19 6.00 0.34 -14.75
C SER A 19 4.77 -0.18 -14.03
N VAL A 20 4.98 -0.99 -13.00
CA VAL A 20 3.90 -1.52 -12.15
C VAL A 20 3.90 -0.77 -10.84
N TRP A 21 2.76 -0.17 -10.49
CA TRP A 21 2.55 0.43 -9.17
C TRP A 21 1.72 -0.53 -8.31
N VAL A 22 2.12 -0.67 -7.05
CA VAL A 22 1.44 -1.47 -6.03
C VAL A 22 1.28 -0.59 -4.79
N HIS A 23 0.05 -0.21 -4.47
CA HIS A 23 -0.26 0.63 -3.31
C HIS A 23 -1.11 -0.14 -2.29
N PRO A 24 -0.90 0.13 -1.00
CA PRO A 24 -1.80 -0.36 0.05
C PRO A 24 -3.15 0.37 0.00
N LEU A 25 -4.15 -0.20 0.66
CA LEU A 25 -5.48 0.38 0.78
C LEU A 25 -5.74 0.84 2.22
N SER A 26 -6.40 1.99 2.37
CA SER A 26 -6.76 2.56 3.68
C SER A 26 -8.12 2.11 4.20
N ASP A 27 -8.90 1.43 3.36
CA ASP A 27 -10.31 1.11 3.59
C ASP A 27 -10.59 -0.38 3.88
N TRP A 28 -9.55 -1.22 4.01
CA TRP A 28 -9.70 -2.65 4.31
C TRP A 28 -10.41 -2.87 5.67
N ARG A 29 -11.39 -3.79 5.69
CA ARG A 29 -12.23 -4.04 6.87
C ARG A 29 -12.20 -5.50 7.30
N GLU A 30 -12.34 -6.41 6.34
CA GLU A 30 -12.47 -7.84 6.63
C GLU A 30 -11.81 -8.74 5.59
N ALA A 31 -11.71 -10.02 5.92
CA ALA A 31 -11.12 -11.01 5.03
C ALA A 31 -11.94 -11.11 3.74
N GLY A 32 -11.26 -11.07 2.59
CA GLY A 32 -11.89 -11.06 1.27
C GLY A 32 -12.01 -9.66 0.65
N ASP A 33 -11.89 -8.60 1.45
CA ASP A 33 -11.73 -7.25 0.91
C ASP A 33 -10.42 -7.13 0.12
N ALA A 34 -10.40 -6.20 -0.83
CA ALA A 34 -9.17 -5.85 -1.52
C ALA A 34 -8.12 -5.32 -0.54
N THR A 35 -6.87 -5.74 -0.74
CA THR A 35 -5.72 -5.31 0.06
C THR A 35 -4.69 -4.54 -0.74
N LEU A 36 -4.76 -4.61 -2.08
CA LEU A 36 -3.78 -4.04 -2.99
C LEU A 36 -4.49 -3.25 -4.07
N SER A 37 -4.00 -2.04 -4.34
CA SER A 37 -4.31 -1.31 -5.57
C SER A 37 -3.15 -1.47 -6.54
N ILE A 38 -3.40 -2.05 -7.72
CA ILE A 38 -2.35 -2.32 -8.70
C ILE A 38 -2.70 -1.72 -10.05
N GLY A 39 -1.72 -1.13 -10.71
CA GLY A 39 -1.87 -0.81 -12.12
C GLY A 39 -0.54 -0.62 -12.83
N VAL A 40 -0.68 -0.24 -14.10
CA VAL A 40 0.40 -0.31 -15.06
C VAL A 40 0.47 0.99 -15.85
N ASP A 41 1.66 1.56 -15.89
CA ASP A 41 2.02 2.60 -16.83
C ASP A 41 2.92 1.98 -17.92
N ALA A 42 2.82 2.50 -19.14
CA ALA A 42 3.67 2.09 -20.25
C ALA A 42 4.37 3.28 -20.88
N LYS A 43 5.54 3.01 -21.47
CA LYS A 43 6.34 3.98 -22.20
C LYS A 43 6.44 3.57 -23.66
N SER A 44 6.27 4.54 -24.54
CA SER A 44 6.43 4.36 -25.98
C SER A 44 7.33 5.45 -26.54
N PRO A 45 8.18 5.17 -27.54
CA PRO A 45 8.92 6.20 -28.27
C PRO A 45 8.04 7.24 -28.95
N ARG A 46 6.73 6.99 -29.08
CA ARG A 46 5.74 7.90 -29.67
C ARG A 46 5.09 8.84 -28.66
N TRP A 47 5.41 8.73 -27.37
CA TRP A 47 4.83 9.53 -26.29
C TRP A 47 5.95 10.29 -25.57
N ASP A 48 5.64 11.49 -25.10
CA ASP A 48 6.61 12.32 -24.37
C ASP A 48 6.89 11.83 -22.93
N GLY A 49 6.24 10.74 -22.51
CA GLY A 49 6.38 10.17 -21.17
C GLY A 49 5.65 8.84 -20.97
N TRP A 50 5.47 8.50 -19.70
CA TRP A 50 4.66 7.35 -19.28
C TRP A 50 3.17 7.63 -19.51
N ALA A 51 2.46 6.67 -20.09
CA ALA A 51 1.02 6.67 -20.25
C ALA A 51 0.42 5.60 -19.34
N ARG A 52 -0.54 6.00 -18.50
CA ARG A 52 -1.26 5.08 -17.64
C ARG A 52 -2.17 4.17 -18.46
N LEU A 53 -1.93 2.87 -18.44
CA LEU A 53 -2.73 1.89 -19.19
C LEU A 53 -4.03 1.52 -18.45
N THR A 54 -4.03 1.62 -17.12
CA THR A 54 -5.18 1.28 -16.28
C THR A 54 -5.98 2.53 -15.88
N HIS A 55 -6.19 3.47 -16.82
CA HIS A 55 -6.55 4.86 -16.48
C HIS A 55 -7.93 5.05 -15.83
N ASP A 56 -8.89 4.14 -15.98
CA ASP A 56 -10.27 4.51 -15.67
C ASP A 56 -10.72 4.18 -14.23
N ILE A 57 -10.11 3.21 -13.53
CA ILE A 57 -10.39 2.90 -12.11
C ILE A 57 -9.14 2.28 -11.47
N PRO A 58 -8.71 2.67 -10.25
CA PRO A 58 -7.75 1.89 -9.49
C PRO A 58 -8.23 0.44 -9.40
N HIS A 59 -7.44 -0.50 -9.90
CA HIS A 59 -7.83 -1.89 -9.79
C HIS A 59 -7.42 -2.38 -8.41
N ASP A 60 -8.40 -2.34 -7.53
CA ASP A 60 -8.27 -2.95 -6.21
C ASP A 60 -8.52 -4.45 -6.34
N PHE A 61 -7.62 -5.23 -5.73
CA PHE A 61 -7.56 -6.68 -5.77
C PHE A 61 -7.40 -7.22 -4.34
N ALA A 62 -8.08 -8.33 -4.04
CA ALA A 62 -7.66 -9.17 -2.93
C ALA A 62 -6.33 -9.83 -3.29
N ALA A 63 -5.50 -10.18 -2.30
CA ALA A 63 -4.22 -10.83 -2.61
C ALA A 63 -4.38 -12.16 -3.39
N GLY A 64 -5.48 -12.89 -3.17
CA GLY A 64 -5.81 -14.09 -3.94
C GLY A 64 -6.15 -13.85 -5.41
N ASP A 65 -6.44 -12.61 -5.82
CA ASP A 65 -6.72 -12.23 -7.21
C ASP A 65 -5.42 -11.89 -7.99
N VAL A 66 -4.27 -11.91 -7.30
CA VAL A 66 -2.96 -11.51 -7.85
C VAL A 66 -2.05 -12.73 -7.93
N GLU A 67 -1.61 -13.07 -9.14
CA GLU A 67 -0.78 -14.25 -9.41
C GLU A 67 0.47 -13.87 -10.23
N LEU A 68 1.62 -14.41 -9.83
CA LEU A 68 2.86 -14.35 -10.60
C LEU A 68 3.12 -15.68 -11.29
N VAL A 69 2.85 -15.73 -12.59
CA VAL A 69 2.93 -16.96 -13.38
C VAL A 69 4.28 -17.07 -14.08
N ALA A 70 4.92 -18.22 -13.91
CA ALA A 70 6.18 -18.54 -14.57
C ALA A 70 6.05 -18.57 -16.09
N ALA A 71 7.09 -18.06 -16.74
CA ALA A 71 7.27 -18.17 -18.18
C ALA A 71 6.95 -19.59 -18.67
N SER A 72 6.15 -19.68 -19.73
CA SER A 72 5.93 -20.91 -20.49
C SER A 72 6.59 -20.78 -21.86
N ALA A 73 6.77 -21.89 -22.58
CA ALA A 73 7.52 -21.88 -23.85
C ALA A 73 6.99 -20.80 -24.83
N GLY A 74 7.76 -19.73 -25.01
CA GLY A 74 7.45 -18.61 -25.92
C GLY A 74 6.86 -17.36 -25.28
N ARG A 75 6.62 -17.32 -23.96
CA ARG A 75 6.10 -16.14 -23.24
C ARG A 75 6.91 -15.88 -21.96
N GLY A 76 7.20 -14.61 -21.68
CA GLY A 76 7.87 -14.20 -20.43
C GLY A 76 7.01 -14.45 -19.20
N ASP A 77 7.56 -14.20 -18.00
CA ASP A 77 6.79 -14.24 -16.76
C ASP A 77 5.58 -13.30 -16.83
N GLU A 78 4.50 -13.62 -16.14
CA GLU A 78 3.27 -12.82 -16.16
C GLU A 78 2.89 -12.37 -14.76
N LEU A 79 2.44 -11.11 -14.66
CA LEU A 79 1.60 -10.64 -13.56
C LEU A 79 0.14 -10.73 -14.03
N ARG A 80 -0.66 -11.51 -13.32
CA ARG A 80 -2.10 -11.61 -13.53
C ARG A 80 -2.80 -10.98 -12.34
N CYS A 81 -3.55 -9.92 -12.59
CA CYS A 81 -4.42 -9.34 -11.58
C CYS A 81 -5.84 -9.47 -12.10
N LEU A 82 -6.55 -10.52 -11.68
CA LEU A 82 -7.85 -10.91 -12.19
C LEU A 82 -8.78 -11.16 -11.01
N ARG A 83 -9.86 -10.39 -10.89
CA ARG A 83 -10.80 -10.55 -9.77
C ARG A 83 -11.51 -11.89 -9.84
N ALA A 84 -11.90 -12.37 -8.66
CA ALA A 84 -12.77 -13.52 -8.51
C ALA A 84 -13.99 -13.46 -9.47
N PRO A 85 -14.28 -14.54 -10.20
CA PRO A 85 -15.42 -14.59 -11.10
C PRO A 85 -16.75 -14.48 -10.33
N HIS A 86 -17.73 -13.80 -10.93
CA HIS A 86 -19.11 -13.86 -10.44
C HIS A 86 -19.72 -15.22 -10.78
N ALA A 87 -20.53 -15.77 -9.87
CA ALA A 87 -21.12 -17.12 -10.00
C ALA A 87 -21.89 -17.31 -11.31
N ASP A 88 -22.60 -16.27 -11.75
CA ASP A 88 -23.40 -16.29 -12.98
C ASP A 88 -22.59 -16.00 -14.27
N THR A 89 -21.36 -15.50 -14.14
CA THR A 89 -20.48 -15.18 -15.28
C THR A 89 -19.05 -15.67 -15.05
N PRO A 90 -18.84 -16.98 -14.83
CA PRO A 90 -17.56 -17.51 -14.38
C PRO A 90 -16.41 -17.37 -15.39
N ALA A 91 -16.74 -17.13 -16.66
CA ALA A 91 -15.75 -16.89 -17.71
C ALA A 91 -15.29 -15.43 -17.81
N TYR A 92 -15.97 -14.49 -17.15
CA TYR A 92 -15.60 -13.08 -17.15
C TYR A 92 -14.72 -12.75 -15.94
N LEU A 93 -13.44 -12.49 -16.20
CA LEU A 93 -12.44 -12.16 -15.19
C LEU A 93 -11.96 -10.72 -15.39
N PRO A 94 -12.51 -9.73 -14.67
CA PRO A 94 -12.11 -8.34 -14.83
C PRO A 94 -10.72 -8.10 -14.22
N GLY A 95 -9.88 -7.35 -14.94
CA GLY A 95 -8.52 -7.06 -14.53
C GLY A 95 -7.57 -6.97 -15.72
N PHE A 96 -6.31 -7.37 -15.53
CA PHE A 96 -5.30 -7.35 -16.58
C PHE A 96 -4.26 -8.47 -16.44
N VAL A 97 -3.57 -8.75 -17.55
CA VAL A 97 -2.39 -9.60 -17.58
C VAL A 97 -1.26 -8.82 -18.24
N LEU A 98 -0.12 -8.74 -17.55
CA LEU A 98 1.09 -8.09 -18.04
C LEU A 98 2.19 -9.13 -18.19
N VAL A 99 2.82 -9.19 -19.37
CA VAL A 99 4.09 -9.91 -19.52
C VAL A 99 5.19 -9.04 -18.94
N LEU A 100 5.90 -9.58 -17.95
CA LEU A 100 6.91 -8.89 -17.16
C LEU A 100 8.23 -8.82 -17.92
N GLU A 101 8.91 -7.67 -17.77
CA GLU A 101 10.29 -7.53 -18.22
C GLU A 101 11.25 -8.23 -17.25
N ALA A 102 12.45 -8.56 -17.76
CA ALA A 102 13.49 -9.23 -16.99
C ALA A 102 13.79 -8.51 -15.67
N GLY A 103 13.68 -9.25 -14.56
CA GLY A 103 13.93 -8.78 -13.20
C GLY A 103 12.69 -8.23 -12.46
N MET A 104 11.61 -7.87 -13.16
CA MET A 104 10.41 -7.34 -12.49
C MET A 104 9.75 -8.38 -11.57
N ARG A 105 9.74 -9.65 -11.99
CA ARG A 105 9.17 -10.76 -11.20
C ARG A 105 9.77 -10.84 -9.80
N ALA A 106 11.10 -10.84 -9.69
CA ALA A 106 11.77 -10.99 -8.40
C ALA A 106 11.43 -9.83 -7.43
N PHE A 107 11.29 -8.61 -7.96
CA PHE A 107 10.81 -7.48 -7.16
C PHE A 107 9.35 -7.65 -6.76
N LEU A 108 8.46 -8.10 -7.65
CA LEU A 108 7.06 -8.34 -7.32
C LEU A 108 6.88 -9.45 -6.27
N GLU A 109 7.64 -10.56 -6.38
CA GLU A 109 7.65 -11.64 -5.38
C GLU A 109 8.05 -11.13 -3.98
N THR A 110 8.96 -10.17 -3.94
CA THR A 110 9.43 -9.56 -2.69
C THR A 110 8.46 -8.52 -2.13
N GLU A 111 7.94 -7.64 -2.99
CA GLU A 111 7.26 -6.42 -2.54
C GLU A 111 5.73 -6.60 -2.42
N LEU A 112 5.07 -7.49 -3.17
CA LEU A 112 3.62 -7.72 -3.06
C LEU A 112 3.20 -8.10 -1.62
N PRO A 113 3.82 -9.10 -0.95
CA PRO A 113 3.45 -9.45 0.43
C PRO A 113 3.77 -8.33 1.43
N ARG A 114 4.77 -7.49 1.13
CA ARG A 114 5.15 -6.39 2.00
C ARG A 114 4.14 -5.25 1.91
N VAL A 115 3.66 -4.90 0.71
CA VAL A 115 2.62 -3.89 0.53
C VAL A 115 1.29 -4.38 1.11
N GLU A 116 0.93 -5.64 0.94
CA GLU A 116 -0.25 -6.23 1.58
C GLU A 116 -0.17 -6.10 3.12
N ARG A 117 0.99 -6.37 3.70
CA ARG A 117 1.24 -6.18 5.14
C ARG A 117 1.04 -4.72 5.59
N VAL A 118 1.33 -3.73 4.74
CA VAL A 118 1.03 -2.32 5.05
C VAL A 118 -0.47 -2.12 5.22
N THR A 119 -1.31 -2.65 4.32
CA THR A 119 -2.77 -2.57 4.43
C THR A 119 -3.28 -3.18 5.73
N HIS A 120 -2.82 -4.39 6.07
CA HIS A 120 -3.23 -5.06 7.31
C HIS A 120 -2.76 -4.30 8.56
N LEU A 121 -1.50 -3.85 8.58
CA LEU A 121 -0.97 -3.08 9.70
C LEU A 121 -1.74 -1.77 9.88
N ALA A 122 -2.04 -1.05 8.80
CA ALA A 122 -2.83 0.18 8.87
C ALA A 122 -4.22 -0.07 9.49
N ALA A 123 -4.87 -1.19 9.15
CA ALA A 123 -6.13 -1.59 9.78
C ALA A 123 -5.98 -1.98 11.26
N THR A 124 -4.90 -2.69 11.63
CA THR A 124 -4.58 -2.99 13.03
C THR A 124 -4.31 -1.72 13.83
N LEU A 125 -3.55 -0.78 13.28
CA LEU A 125 -3.29 0.53 13.89
C LEU A 125 -4.60 1.30 14.06
N ARG A 126 -5.47 1.31 13.05
CA ARG A 126 -6.80 1.92 13.12
C ARG A 126 -7.59 1.39 14.31
N ALA A 127 -7.71 0.06 14.42
CA ALA A 127 -8.41 -0.57 15.54
C ALA A 127 -7.78 -0.25 16.90
N ALA A 128 -6.46 -0.06 16.97
CA ALA A 128 -5.75 0.28 18.20
C ALA A 128 -5.87 1.77 18.58
N VAL A 129 -5.87 2.70 17.61
CA VAL A 129 -5.97 4.14 17.89
C VAL A 129 -7.40 4.58 18.17
N GLU A 130 -8.39 3.95 17.52
CA GLU A 130 -9.79 4.39 17.53
C GLU A 130 -10.39 4.54 18.94
N PRO A 131 -10.17 3.63 19.91
CA PRO A 131 -10.64 3.80 21.29
C PRO A 131 -10.04 5.01 22.04
N HIS A 132 -8.96 5.58 21.53
CA HIS A 132 -8.29 6.76 22.09
C HIS A 132 -8.68 8.06 21.41
N LEU A 133 -9.43 7.97 20.31
CA LEU A 133 -10.03 9.12 19.66
C LEU A 133 -11.30 9.45 20.45
N ASN A 134 -11.32 10.61 21.12
CA ASN A 134 -12.43 11.03 21.97
C ASN A 134 -13.64 11.52 21.14
N ARG A 135 -14.08 10.69 20.20
CA ARG A 135 -15.13 11.01 19.23
C ARG A 135 -15.76 9.74 18.69
N GLU A 136 -17.05 9.85 18.36
CA GLU A 136 -17.81 8.77 17.74
C GLU A 136 -17.67 8.81 16.20
N PRO A 137 -17.92 7.68 15.51
CA PRO A 137 -18.09 7.67 14.06
C PRO A 137 -19.18 8.66 13.62
N ALA A 138 -18.93 9.36 12.51
CA ALA A 138 -19.96 10.18 11.87
C ALA A 138 -21.12 9.32 11.34
N GLU A 139 -22.26 9.95 11.02
CA GLU A 139 -23.39 9.25 10.41
C GLU A 139 -22.94 8.52 9.12
N TYR A 140 -23.30 7.23 9.00
CA TYR A 140 -22.87 6.31 7.93
C TYR A 140 -21.37 6.02 7.85
N ALA A 141 -20.54 6.58 8.74
CA ALA A 141 -19.15 6.20 8.87
C ALA A 141 -19.05 4.91 9.70
N TRP A 142 -18.19 4.02 9.23
CA TRP A 142 -17.91 2.73 9.86
C TRP A 142 -16.72 2.81 10.85
N THR A 143 -16.11 4.00 10.97
CA THR A 143 -14.98 4.27 11.86
C THR A 143 -14.98 5.75 12.27
N ALA A 144 -14.47 6.04 13.46
CA ALA A 144 -14.22 7.38 13.96
C ALA A 144 -12.94 8.01 13.38
N VAL A 145 -12.10 7.24 12.67
CA VAL A 145 -10.92 7.75 11.97
C VAL A 145 -11.33 8.45 10.66
N LYS A 146 -10.95 9.72 10.49
CA LYS A 146 -11.30 10.52 9.31
C LYS A 146 -10.54 10.04 8.08
N PRO A 147 -11.03 10.32 6.85
CA PRO A 147 -10.38 9.88 5.62
C PRO A 147 -8.87 10.20 5.54
N HIS A 148 -8.46 11.42 5.88
CA HIS A 148 -7.04 11.83 5.85
C HIS A 148 -6.19 11.16 6.92
N GLU A 149 -6.75 10.87 8.10
CA GLU A 149 -6.07 10.12 9.16
C GLU A 149 -5.91 8.65 8.77
N ARG A 150 -6.85 8.06 8.03
CA ARG A 150 -6.68 6.69 7.48
C ARG A 150 -5.52 6.64 6.49
N SER A 151 -5.38 7.65 5.63
CA SER A 151 -4.20 7.78 4.78
C SER A 151 -2.91 7.97 5.60
N ALA A 152 -2.95 8.73 6.69
CA ALA A 152 -1.80 8.87 7.58
C ALA A 152 -1.42 7.55 8.26
N LEU A 153 -2.39 6.73 8.68
CA LEU A 153 -2.13 5.40 9.23
C LEU A 153 -1.45 4.47 8.22
N VAL A 154 -1.87 4.53 6.95
CA VAL A 154 -1.20 3.81 5.85
C VAL A 154 0.24 4.30 5.68
N ALA A 155 0.47 5.62 5.71
CA ALA A 155 1.81 6.17 5.61
C ALA A 155 2.72 5.73 6.77
N VAL A 156 2.23 5.78 8.01
CA VAL A 156 2.96 5.27 9.19
C VAL A 156 3.29 3.79 9.02
N ALA A 157 2.31 2.96 8.65
CA ALA A 157 2.51 1.54 8.41
C ALA A 157 3.53 1.28 7.29
N SER A 158 3.49 2.06 6.22
CA SER A 158 4.42 1.98 5.11
C SER A 158 5.86 2.30 5.52
N ARG A 159 6.07 3.35 6.32
CA ARG A 159 7.40 3.67 6.87
C ARG A 159 7.95 2.54 7.75
N ALA A 160 7.12 1.93 8.59
CA ALA A 160 7.54 0.79 9.41
C ALA A 160 7.89 -0.43 8.54
N VAL A 161 7.02 -0.80 7.59
CA VAL A 161 7.15 -2.08 6.85
C VAL A 161 8.11 -1.97 5.66
N LEU A 162 7.96 -0.94 4.82
CA LEU A 162 8.71 -0.79 3.57
C LEU A 162 10.07 -0.14 3.77
N HIS A 163 10.17 0.80 4.71
CA HIS A 163 11.41 1.54 5.00
C HIS A 163 12.15 1.06 6.25
N GLY A 164 11.53 0.21 7.08
CA GLY A 164 12.16 -0.34 8.29
C GLY A 164 12.38 0.70 9.39
N TYR A 165 11.61 1.79 9.38
CA TYR A 165 11.73 2.86 10.37
C TYR A 165 11.31 2.35 11.75
N VAL A 166 12.01 2.84 12.79
CA VAL A 166 11.56 2.60 14.17
C VAL A 166 10.26 3.36 14.42
N PRO A 167 9.43 2.99 15.41
CA PRO A 167 8.09 3.56 15.61
C PRO A 167 8.06 5.10 15.63
N ALA A 168 9.01 5.74 16.32
CA ALA A 168 9.09 7.20 16.39
C ALA A 168 9.33 7.85 15.01
N GLU A 169 10.24 7.29 14.21
CA GLU A 169 10.54 7.77 12.86
C GLU A 169 9.39 7.50 11.90
N ALA A 170 8.75 6.34 12.00
CA ALA A 170 7.59 5.98 11.19
C ALA A 170 6.44 6.98 11.38
N ILE A 171 6.22 7.45 12.62
CA ILE A 171 5.25 8.49 12.93
C ILE A 171 5.72 9.85 12.42
N ALA A 172 6.95 10.27 12.76
CA ALA A 172 7.46 11.61 12.43
C ALA A 172 7.50 11.88 10.91
N TYR A 173 7.79 10.86 10.09
CA TYR A 173 7.97 10.97 8.65
C TYR A 173 6.80 10.40 7.83
N ALA A 174 5.61 10.32 8.42
CA ALA A 174 4.42 9.80 7.75
C ALA A 174 3.83 10.77 6.72
N VAL A 175 3.51 12.01 7.14
CA VAL A 175 2.80 12.97 6.27
C VAL A 175 3.55 14.29 6.18
N LEU A 176 4.05 14.57 4.98
CA LEU A 176 4.69 15.83 4.62
C LEU A 176 3.65 16.79 4.05
N LYS A 177 3.55 18.00 4.61
CA LYS A 177 2.66 19.04 4.09
C LYS A 177 3.27 19.76 2.89
N HIS A 178 2.43 20.47 2.15
CA HIS A 178 2.86 21.28 1.00
C HIS A 178 3.88 22.39 1.37
N ASP A 179 3.87 22.86 2.62
CA ASP A 179 4.83 23.87 3.12
C ASP A 179 6.19 23.27 3.54
N GLY A 180 6.38 21.95 3.36
CA GLY A 180 7.61 21.24 3.70
C GLY A 180 7.74 20.86 5.18
N SER A 181 6.73 21.15 6.01
CA SER A 181 6.71 20.70 7.41
C SER A 181 5.97 19.37 7.58
N TRP A 182 6.34 18.62 8.62
CA TRP A 182 5.73 17.32 8.95
C TRP A 182 4.51 17.50 9.85
N THR A 183 3.47 16.68 9.65
CA THR A 183 2.24 16.75 10.47
C THR A 183 2.45 16.26 11.89
N PHE A 184 3.36 15.31 12.10
CA PHE A 184 3.66 14.76 13.42
C PHE A 184 5.03 15.26 13.85
N SER A 185 5.09 16.01 14.94
CA SER A 185 6.35 16.60 15.40
C SER A 185 6.44 16.65 16.92
N GLU A 186 7.67 16.67 17.45
CA GLU A 186 7.92 16.88 18.88
C GLU A 186 7.53 18.28 19.35
N GLN A 187 7.46 19.25 18.43
CA GLN A 187 7.10 20.64 18.71
C GLN A 187 5.58 20.86 18.77
N GLY A 188 4.81 19.81 18.48
CA GLY A 188 3.36 19.84 18.34
C GLY A 188 2.95 19.26 17.00
N ASP A 189 1.91 18.43 17.03
CA ASP A 189 1.29 17.91 15.83
C ASP A 189 0.43 18.99 15.16
N ASP A 190 0.26 18.88 13.85
CA ASP A 190 -0.69 19.69 13.12
C ASP A 190 -2.09 19.54 13.75
N PRO A 191 -2.85 20.64 13.94
CA PRO A 191 -4.15 20.59 14.61
C PRO A 191 -5.14 19.58 14.03
N GLN A 192 -5.06 19.28 12.73
CA GLN A 192 -5.93 18.27 12.10
C GLN A 192 -5.57 16.83 12.50
N TYR A 193 -4.34 16.60 12.94
CA TYR A 193 -3.79 15.29 13.29
C TYR A 193 -3.49 15.13 14.78
N ALA A 194 -3.70 16.14 15.62
CA ALA A 194 -3.26 16.14 17.01
C ALA A 194 -3.81 14.96 17.85
N GLU A 195 -5.10 14.63 17.69
CA GLU A 195 -5.70 13.47 18.37
C GLU A 195 -5.09 12.16 17.89
N LEU A 196 -4.91 12.00 16.56
CA LEU A 196 -4.28 10.82 15.97
C LEU A 196 -2.83 10.69 16.42
N GLY A 197 -2.06 11.78 16.41
CA GLY A 197 -0.65 11.78 16.81
C GLY A 197 -0.48 11.44 18.29
N ALA A 198 -1.38 11.90 19.16
CA ALA A 198 -1.40 11.46 20.56
C ALA A 198 -1.72 9.97 20.69
N ALA A 199 -2.71 9.47 19.94
CA ALA A 199 -3.09 8.05 19.93
C ALA A 199 -1.98 7.14 19.38
N LEU A 200 -1.27 7.57 18.32
CA LEU A 200 -0.16 6.84 17.72
C LEU A 200 1.04 6.67 18.67
N ARG A 201 1.22 7.59 19.62
CA ARG A 201 2.30 7.53 20.62
C ARG A 201 1.94 6.74 21.88
N ARG A 202 0.78 6.06 21.89
CA ARG A 202 0.37 5.18 22.99
C ARG A 202 1.23 3.91 23.01
N PRO A 203 1.62 3.39 24.19
CA PRO A 203 2.49 2.21 24.30
C PRO A 203 2.02 0.99 23.49
N GLU A 204 0.71 0.72 23.53
CA GLU A 204 0.03 -0.35 22.79
C GLU A 204 0.19 -0.22 21.27
N VAL A 205 0.15 1.01 20.74
CA VAL A 205 0.31 1.28 19.31
C VAL A 205 1.79 1.21 18.91
N LEU A 206 2.69 1.72 19.75
CA LEU A 206 4.13 1.66 19.52
C LEU A 206 4.66 0.21 19.49
N ALA A 207 4.08 -0.68 20.31
CA ALA A 207 4.42 -2.10 20.30
C ALA A 207 4.09 -2.75 18.95
N LEU A 208 2.90 -2.49 18.39
CA LEU A 208 2.50 -2.99 17.06
C LEU A 208 3.45 -2.52 15.96
N LEU A 209 3.89 -1.26 16.00
CA LEU A 209 4.85 -0.71 15.05
C LEU A 209 6.23 -1.36 15.18
N ALA A 210 6.68 -1.64 16.41
CA ALA A 210 7.97 -2.28 16.66
C ALA A 210 7.98 -3.74 16.15
N GLU A 211 6.90 -4.48 16.38
CA GLU A 211 6.73 -5.84 15.85
C GLU A 211 6.78 -5.84 14.31
N ALA A 212 6.10 -4.89 13.66
CA ALA A 212 6.10 -4.78 12.21
C ALA A 212 7.48 -4.44 11.64
N ALA A 213 8.21 -3.51 12.26
CA ALA A 213 9.55 -3.11 11.82
C ALA A 213 10.57 -4.25 11.92
N THR A 214 10.50 -5.05 12.99
CA THR A 214 11.40 -6.20 13.19
C THR A 214 11.13 -7.34 12.22
N ALA A 215 9.85 -7.59 11.88
CA ALA A 215 9.45 -8.56 10.87
C ALA A 215 9.91 -8.20 9.44
N SER A 216 10.22 -6.92 9.18
CA SER A 216 10.79 -6.46 7.91
C SER A 216 12.32 -6.60 7.83
N GLY A 217 13.02 -6.56 8.96
CA GLY A 217 14.48 -6.71 9.01
C GLY A 217 14.98 -8.14 8.81
N SER A 218 14.16 -9.15 9.09
CA SER A 218 14.57 -10.57 8.96
C SER A 218 14.52 -11.14 7.53
N ASN A 219 13.91 -10.44 6.58
CA ASN A 219 13.79 -10.91 5.18
C ASN A 219 14.89 -10.37 4.24
N ALA A 220 15.95 -9.77 4.78
CA ALA A 220 17.04 -9.16 4.00
C ALA A 220 18.35 -9.97 4.01
N VAL A 221 18.30 -11.29 4.26
CA VAL A 221 19.48 -12.19 4.25
C VAL A 221 19.35 -13.23 3.14
#